data_AF-A0A9P6F125-F1
#
_entry.id   AF-A0A9P6F125-F1
#
_cell.length_a   1.000
_cell.length_b   1.000
_cell.length_c   1.000
_cell.angle_alpha   90.00
_cell.angle_beta   90.00
_cell.angle_gamma   90.00
#
_symmetry.space_group_name_H-M   'P 1'
#
loop_
_entity.id
_entity.type
_entity.pdbx_description
1 polymer ?
#
loop_
_entity_poly.entity_id
_entity_poly.type
_entity_poly.pdbx_seq_one_letter_code
_entity_poly.pdbx_strand_id
1 'polypeptide(L)'
;MEIAAPPPVNSTEFCDWRVQSQGNCEGVTYVSFLYTTHIISSFLFLFISIGILIHNIWWKGQKIWEFSRNDKAFRPRPTEGFVLWCAGYFFFRCLLSVLLLAGVNEGRRGYLENFADLPWVFVSGAMGFYLVGIIYATPASFSTTSKKRRASHELESQSPTTLTNDKNVGRLSSLMGPKRVYLPTPMALNLTLMGLILLPLISNQILASFAGQAFDRGDFDLYNSLIAAMYGVWSFIVGVIFVLYIFFGKQLLTIISSNMETINDSVGRVSSRIGNSSEYEDNERQLNTLKSTYQRMRAILILCGSLSPLMGLMMLFFAIFRRQILNSTVASEAFSLIWIHGARLLFDLYSLQKGSLNPQGSEMWSNERSGLLVIMLVTMG
;
A
#
# COMPACT_ATOMS: atom_id res chain seq x y z
N MET A 1 -6.39 26.90 35.40
CA MET A 1 -5.07 26.37 35.02
C MET A 1 -4.46 27.44 34.13
N GLU A 2 -3.58 28.27 34.70
CA GLU A 2 -2.91 29.34 33.99
C GLU A 2 -1.89 28.68 33.04
N ILE A 3 -2.05 28.88 31.73
CA ILE A 3 -1.14 28.32 30.73
C ILE A 3 0.15 29.15 30.85
N ALA A 4 1.19 28.54 31.41
CA ALA A 4 2.51 29.17 31.49
C ALA A 4 2.91 29.63 30.08
N ALA A 5 3.36 30.88 29.96
CA ALA A 5 3.86 31.40 28.70
C ALA A 5 4.96 30.44 28.20
N PRO A 6 4.90 30.01 26.93
CA PRO A 6 5.91 29.10 26.40
C PRO A 6 7.29 29.74 26.60
N PRO A 7 8.32 28.94 26.98
CA PRO A 7 9.67 29.47 27.11
C PRO A 7 10.07 30.15 25.80
N PRO A 8 10.84 31.26 25.87
CA PRO A 8 11.29 31.94 24.67
C PRO A 8 12.11 30.96 23.84
N VAL A 9 11.52 30.52 22.72
CA VAL A 9 12.23 29.72 21.71
C VAL A 9 13.35 30.62 21.20
N ASN A 10 14.60 30.17 21.33
CA ASN A 10 15.72 30.86 20.71
C ASN A 10 15.39 31.00 19.22
N SER A 11 15.38 32.22 18.70
CA SER A 11 14.93 32.56 17.34
C SER A 11 15.78 31.97 16.21
N THR A 12 16.68 31.03 16.52
CA THR A 12 17.63 30.38 15.61
C THR A 12 17.29 28.92 15.32
N GLU A 13 16.26 28.34 15.95
CA GLU A 13 15.83 26.97 15.63
C GLU A 13 14.85 26.97 14.44
N PHE A 14 15.01 26.01 13.53
CA PHE A 14 14.10 25.82 12.41
C PHE A 14 12.75 25.30 12.91
N CYS A 15 11.65 25.78 12.30
CA CYS A 15 10.30 25.35 12.66
C CYS A 15 10.16 23.82 12.51
N ASP A 16 9.67 23.14 13.56
CA ASP A 16 9.30 21.72 13.45
C ASP A 16 8.11 21.57 12.49
N TRP A 17 8.42 21.35 11.21
CA TRP A 17 7.47 21.33 10.10
C TRP A 17 6.37 20.28 10.24
N ARG A 18 6.42 19.39 11.23
CA ARG A 18 5.40 18.38 11.48
C ARG A 18 4.17 18.96 12.18
N VAL A 19 4.40 19.92 13.07
CA VAL A 19 3.41 20.41 14.04
C VAL A 19 3.48 21.92 14.27
N GLN A 20 4.36 22.65 13.57
CA GLN A 20 4.52 24.08 13.72
C GLN A 20 4.72 24.76 12.36
N SER A 21 3.81 25.69 12.03
CA SER A 21 3.89 26.53 10.83
C SER A 21 3.71 28.02 11.12
N GLN A 22 3.66 28.39 12.39
CA GLN A 22 3.51 29.77 12.87
C GLN A 22 4.46 30.01 14.06
N GLY A 23 4.63 31.27 14.43
CA GLY A 23 5.52 31.71 15.49
C GLY A 23 6.88 32.24 15.01
N ASN A 24 7.76 32.53 15.97
CA ASN A 24 9.08 33.11 15.74
C ASN A 24 10.16 32.03 15.58
N CYS A 25 10.08 31.24 14.51
CA CYS A 25 11.07 30.22 14.15
C CYS A 25 11.56 30.39 12.72
N GLU A 26 12.76 29.89 12.43
CA GLU A 26 13.35 29.97 11.09
C GLU A 26 12.59 29.06 10.12
N GLY A 27 12.38 29.50 8.89
CA GLY A 27 11.71 28.71 7.85
C GLY A 27 10.17 28.73 7.89
N VAL A 28 9.55 29.58 8.71
CA VAL A 28 8.08 29.67 8.82
C VAL A 28 7.38 29.91 7.47
N THR A 29 7.92 30.79 6.62
CA THR A 29 7.39 31.07 5.28
C THR A 29 7.51 29.85 4.36
N TYR A 30 8.62 29.12 4.45
CA TYR A 30 8.86 27.92 3.67
C TYR A 30 7.91 26.78 4.08
N VAL A 31 7.80 26.51 5.37
CA VAL A 31 6.88 25.48 5.91
C VAL A 31 5.42 25.83 5.56
N SER A 32 5.04 27.11 5.65
CA SER A 32 3.70 27.58 5.27
C SER A 32 3.42 27.36 3.77
N PHE A 33 4.41 27.59 2.91
CA PHE A 33 4.32 27.30 1.48
C PHE A 33 4.10 25.80 1.24
N LEU A 34 4.89 24.92 1.89
CA LEU A 34 4.72 23.47 1.79
C LEU A 34 3.29 23.04 2.18
N TYR A 35 2.80 23.49 3.33
CA TYR A 35 1.44 23.16 3.77
C TYR A 35 0.36 23.69 2.81
N THR A 36 0.56 24.87 2.22
CA THR A 36 -0.37 25.41 1.22
C THR A 36 -0.47 24.50 0.00
N THR A 37 0.67 24.08 -0.55
CA THR A 37 0.69 23.15 -1.70
C THR A 37 0.12 21.77 -1.33
N HIS A 38 0.32 21.34 -0.09
CA HIS A 38 -0.18 20.08 0.42
C HIS A 38 -1.71 20.09 0.64
N ILE A 39 -2.30 21.22 1.04
CA ILE A 39 -3.76 21.40 1.09
C ILE A 39 -4.36 21.23 -0.31
N ILE A 40 -3.80 21.93 -1.30
CA ILE A 40 -4.32 21.89 -2.69
C ILE A 40 -4.28 20.46 -3.24
N SER A 41 -3.15 19.77 -3.07
CA SER A 41 -2.99 18.38 -3.53
C SER A 41 -3.86 17.39 -2.74
N SER A 42 -3.91 17.50 -1.40
CA SER A 42 -4.76 16.64 -0.57
C SER A 42 -6.24 16.80 -0.91
N PHE A 43 -6.70 18.04 -1.16
CA PHE A 43 -8.07 18.29 -1.57
C PHE A 43 -8.37 17.64 -2.92
N LEU A 44 -7.52 17.85 -3.92
CA LEU A 44 -7.68 17.22 -5.24
C LEU A 44 -7.78 15.70 -5.13
N PHE A 45 -6.88 15.05 -4.40
CA PHE A 45 -6.87 13.60 -4.25
C PHE A 45 -8.01 13.06 -3.39
N LEU A 46 -8.50 13.83 -2.43
CA LEU A 46 -9.71 13.50 -1.69
C LEU A 46 -10.92 13.40 -2.62
N PHE A 47 -11.15 14.40 -3.49
CA PHE A 47 -12.26 14.38 -4.45
C PHE A 47 -12.14 13.23 -5.46
N ILE A 48 -10.94 12.96 -5.95
CA ILE A 48 -10.69 11.82 -6.84
C ILE A 48 -11.02 10.50 -6.13
N SER A 49 -10.54 10.32 -4.89
CA SER A 49 -10.77 9.10 -4.11
C SER A 49 -12.26 8.89 -3.81
N ILE A 50 -12.95 9.95 -3.38
CA ILE A 50 -14.40 9.92 -3.13
C ILE A 50 -15.17 9.63 -4.42
N GLY A 51 -14.85 10.31 -5.53
CA GLY A 51 -15.50 10.08 -6.82
C GLY A 51 -15.40 8.63 -7.28
N ILE A 52 -14.25 7.98 -7.06
CA ILE A 52 -14.02 6.58 -7.41
C ILE A 52 -14.80 5.63 -6.49
N LEU A 53 -14.87 5.94 -5.20
CA LEU A 53 -15.69 5.17 -4.26
C LEU A 53 -17.17 5.25 -4.62
N ILE A 54 -17.69 6.44 -4.91
CA ILE A 54 -19.07 6.63 -5.34
C ILE A 54 -19.32 5.86 -6.64
N HIS A 55 -18.43 5.98 -7.63
CA HIS A 55 -18.49 5.21 -8.88
C HIS A 55 -18.57 3.70 -8.64
N ASN A 56 -17.67 3.15 -7.82
CA ASN A 56 -17.61 1.71 -7.59
C ASN A 56 -18.79 1.20 -6.75
N ILE A 57 -19.21 1.95 -5.73
CA ILE A 57 -20.25 1.49 -4.81
C ILE A 57 -21.65 1.71 -5.41
N TRP A 58 -21.93 2.91 -5.93
CA TRP A 58 -23.29 3.26 -6.37
C TRP A 58 -23.58 2.84 -7.80
N TRP A 59 -22.64 3.07 -8.74
CA TRP A 59 -22.88 2.71 -10.14
C TRP A 59 -22.56 1.25 -10.45
N LYS A 60 -21.49 0.70 -9.89
CA LYS A 60 -21.12 -0.71 -10.12
C LYS A 60 -21.68 -1.68 -9.09
N GLY A 61 -22.26 -1.19 -7.98
CA GLY A 61 -22.78 -2.05 -6.91
C GLY A 61 -21.70 -2.84 -6.17
N GLN A 62 -20.43 -2.40 -6.23
CA GLN A 62 -19.32 -3.08 -5.57
C GLN A 62 -19.37 -2.82 -4.06
N LYS A 63 -19.10 -3.86 -3.27
CA LYS A 63 -19.00 -3.75 -1.81
C LYS A 63 -17.54 -3.47 -1.44
N ILE A 64 -17.31 -2.65 -0.41
CA ILE A 64 -15.94 -2.37 0.07
C ILE A 64 -15.37 -3.60 0.80
N TRP A 65 -16.22 -4.36 1.48
CA TRP A 65 -15.85 -5.58 2.18
C TRP A 65 -16.99 -6.60 2.16
N GLU A 66 -16.63 -7.86 2.38
CA GLU A 66 -17.56 -8.98 2.49
C GLU A 66 -17.28 -9.76 3.76
N PHE A 67 -18.35 -10.11 4.48
CA PHE A 67 -18.28 -11.04 5.60
C PHE A 67 -18.63 -12.44 5.10
N SER A 68 -17.64 -13.34 5.06
CA SER A 68 -17.87 -14.74 4.71
C SER A 68 -18.53 -15.44 5.89
N ARG A 69 -19.78 -15.89 5.75
CA ARG A 69 -20.48 -16.66 6.80
C ARG A 69 -19.78 -17.99 7.08
N ASN A 70 -19.21 -18.62 6.05
CA ASN A 70 -18.60 -19.94 6.16
C ASN A 70 -17.25 -19.88 6.90
N ASP A 71 -16.45 -18.87 6.62
CA ASP A 71 -15.11 -18.73 7.22
C ASP A 71 -15.08 -17.81 8.44
N LYS A 72 -16.22 -17.19 8.77
CA LYS A 72 -16.35 -16.14 9.80
C LYS A 72 -15.27 -15.05 9.66
N ALA A 73 -14.91 -14.73 8.43
CA ALA A 73 -13.76 -13.90 8.09
C ALA A 73 -14.17 -12.59 7.41
N PHE A 74 -13.37 -11.56 7.62
CA PHE A 74 -13.55 -10.23 7.04
C PHE A 74 -12.69 -10.15 5.79
N ARG A 75 -13.34 -9.97 4.64
CA ARG A 75 -12.66 -9.97 3.34
C ARG A 75 -12.74 -8.57 2.74
N PRO A 76 -11.72 -7.73 2.93
CA PRO A 76 -11.68 -6.44 2.26
C PRO A 76 -11.56 -6.67 0.75
N ARG A 77 -12.29 -5.89 -0.05
CA ARG A 77 -11.95 -5.78 -1.47
C ARG A 77 -10.72 -4.89 -1.58
N PRO A 78 -9.63 -5.35 -2.24
CA PRO A 78 -8.34 -4.70 -2.14
C PRO A 78 -8.37 -3.27 -2.65
N THR A 79 -9.01 -3.01 -3.78
CA THR A 79 -9.05 -1.69 -4.40
C THR A 79 -9.97 -0.73 -3.65
N GLU A 80 -11.20 -1.13 -3.38
CA GLU A 80 -12.22 -0.30 -2.73
C GLU A 80 -11.83 0.02 -1.28
N GLY A 81 -11.30 -0.98 -0.57
CA GLY A 81 -10.75 -0.79 0.76
C GLY A 81 -9.57 0.17 0.75
N PHE A 82 -8.59 -0.05 -0.14
CA PHE A 82 -7.44 0.84 -0.29
C PHE A 82 -7.84 2.30 -0.53
N VAL A 83 -8.74 2.55 -1.49
CA VAL A 83 -9.19 3.92 -1.82
C VAL A 83 -9.95 4.57 -0.66
N LEU A 84 -10.75 3.82 0.10
CA LEU A 84 -11.42 4.32 1.30
C LEU A 84 -10.41 4.83 2.35
N TRP A 85 -9.39 4.03 2.64
CA TRP A 85 -8.38 4.40 3.62
C TRP A 85 -7.54 5.59 3.16
N CYS A 86 -7.20 5.67 1.89
CA CYS A 86 -6.49 6.83 1.37
C CYS A 86 -7.35 8.10 1.33
N ALA A 87 -8.66 8.00 1.08
CA ALA A 87 -9.56 9.15 1.25
C ALA A 87 -9.50 9.67 2.70
N GLY A 88 -9.46 8.76 3.69
CA GLY A 88 -9.21 9.12 5.08
C GLY A 88 -7.86 9.83 5.28
N TYR A 89 -6.77 9.29 4.73
CA TYR A 89 -5.45 9.92 4.77
C TYR A 89 -5.49 11.37 4.27
N PHE A 90 -6.02 11.59 3.06
CA PHE A 90 -6.10 12.92 2.45
C PHE A 90 -6.98 13.88 3.24
N PHE A 91 -8.10 13.38 3.77
CA PHE A 91 -8.97 14.17 4.62
C PHE A 91 -8.22 14.67 5.87
N PHE A 92 -7.58 13.76 6.63
CA PHE A 92 -6.87 14.13 7.85
C PHE A 92 -5.61 14.96 7.57
N ARG A 93 -4.90 14.72 6.46
CA ARG A 93 -3.78 15.58 6.03
C ARG A 93 -4.22 17.00 5.69
N CYS A 94 -5.30 17.13 4.92
CA CYS A 94 -5.85 18.43 4.56
C CYS A 94 -6.28 19.19 5.83
N LEU A 95 -7.02 18.52 6.71
CA LEU A 95 -7.48 19.10 7.97
C LEU A 95 -6.30 19.52 8.86
N LEU A 96 -5.26 18.70 9.00
CA LEU A 96 -4.06 19.03 9.77
C LEU A 96 -3.37 20.27 9.20
N SER A 97 -3.19 20.31 7.89
CA SER A 97 -2.51 21.41 7.21
C SER A 97 -3.27 22.73 7.38
N VAL A 98 -4.61 22.69 7.31
CA VAL A 98 -5.47 23.85 7.59
C VAL A 98 -5.35 24.29 9.05
N LEU A 99 -5.40 23.36 10.01
CA LEU A 99 -5.29 23.66 11.44
C LEU A 99 -3.95 24.34 11.77
N LEU A 100 -2.86 23.85 11.18
CA LEU A 100 -1.52 24.42 11.35
C LEU A 100 -1.42 25.82 10.75
N LEU A 101 -1.84 26.01 9.49
CA LEU A 101 -1.82 27.32 8.85
C LEU A 101 -2.76 28.34 9.49
N ALA A 102 -3.84 27.89 10.13
CA ALA A 102 -4.77 28.75 10.84
C ALA A 102 -4.32 29.06 12.29
N GLY A 103 -3.22 28.47 12.78
CA GLY A 103 -2.76 28.66 14.16
C GLY A 103 -3.71 28.07 15.19
N VAL A 104 -4.56 27.12 14.77
CA VAL A 104 -5.57 26.55 15.67
C VAL A 104 -4.84 25.63 16.65
N ASN A 105 -4.98 25.93 17.95
CA ASN A 105 -4.28 25.26 19.06
C ASN A 105 -2.79 25.62 19.22
N GLU A 106 -2.37 26.81 18.80
CA GLU A 106 -1.11 27.37 19.31
C GLU A 106 -1.09 27.30 20.85
N GLY A 107 -0.11 26.56 21.40
CA GLY A 107 -0.01 26.31 22.85
C GLY A 107 -0.66 25.02 23.37
N ARG A 108 -1.21 24.16 22.51
CA ARG A 108 -1.63 22.79 22.89
C ARG A 108 -0.95 21.75 22.00
N ARG A 109 0.36 21.54 22.20
CA ARG A 109 1.19 20.67 21.35
C ARG A 109 0.68 19.22 21.38
N GLY A 110 0.12 18.78 22.51
CA GLY A 110 -0.52 17.46 22.64
C GLY A 110 -1.54 17.13 21.56
N TYR A 111 -2.42 18.08 21.22
CA TYR A 111 -3.43 17.86 20.20
C TYR A 111 -2.81 17.77 18.80
N LEU A 112 -1.87 18.66 18.50
CA LEU A 112 -1.22 18.74 17.19
C LEU A 112 -0.37 17.49 16.88
N GLU A 113 0.38 16.96 17.86
CA GLU A 113 1.17 15.74 17.65
C GLU A 113 0.27 14.52 17.38
N ASN A 114 -0.83 14.35 18.13
CA ASN A 114 -1.80 13.27 17.86
C ASN A 114 -2.42 13.38 16.47
N PHE A 115 -2.84 14.60 16.13
CA PHE A 115 -3.49 14.85 14.85
C PHE A 115 -2.54 14.75 13.67
N ALA A 116 -1.26 15.10 13.87
CA ALA A 116 -0.21 14.91 12.87
C ALA A 116 0.11 13.45 12.59
N ASP A 117 -0.11 12.58 13.58
CA ASP A 117 0.14 11.16 13.49
C ASP A 117 -1.01 10.37 12.85
N LEU A 118 -2.25 10.82 13.06
CA LEU A 118 -3.46 10.13 12.60
C LEU A 118 -3.49 9.80 11.09
N PRO A 119 -3.08 10.69 10.16
CA PRO A 119 -2.99 10.37 8.74
C PRO A 119 -2.14 9.12 8.45
N TRP A 120 -1.03 8.93 9.16
CA TRP A 120 -0.15 7.78 8.93
C TRP A 120 -0.81 6.44 9.27
N VAL A 121 -1.72 6.43 10.25
CA VAL A 121 -2.57 5.26 10.55
C VAL A 121 -3.42 4.90 9.33
N PHE A 122 -3.95 5.90 8.62
CA PHE A 122 -4.74 5.66 7.42
C PHE A 122 -3.90 5.09 6.28
N VAL A 123 -2.65 5.53 6.13
CA VAL A 123 -1.71 4.94 5.16
C VAL A 123 -1.43 3.48 5.51
N SER A 124 -1.16 3.17 6.77
CA SER A 124 -0.97 1.78 7.23
C SER A 124 -2.21 0.93 6.95
N GLY A 125 -3.40 1.47 7.23
CA GLY A 125 -4.68 0.83 6.94
C GLY A 125 -4.88 0.56 5.45
N ALA A 126 -4.56 1.52 4.58
CA ALA A 126 -4.62 1.33 3.13
C ALA A 126 -3.71 0.18 2.66
N MET A 127 -2.46 0.16 3.13
CA MET A 127 -1.50 -0.91 2.82
C MET A 127 -1.98 -2.27 3.34
N GLY A 128 -2.49 -2.33 4.57
CA GLY A 128 -3.04 -3.55 5.15
C GLY A 128 -4.25 -4.08 4.39
N PHE A 129 -5.23 -3.21 4.06
CA PHE A 129 -6.43 -3.58 3.31
C PHE A 129 -6.10 -4.09 1.91
N TYR A 130 -5.17 -3.43 1.23
CA TYR A 130 -4.74 -3.85 -0.10
C TYR A 130 -4.06 -5.22 -0.06
N LEU A 131 -3.08 -5.38 0.84
CA LEU A 131 -2.33 -6.62 1.02
C LEU A 131 -3.26 -7.79 1.33
N VAL A 132 -4.11 -7.65 2.35
CA VAL A 132 -5.04 -8.72 2.78
C VAL A 132 -6.11 -8.99 1.73
N GLY A 133 -6.64 -7.94 1.09
CA GLY A 133 -7.63 -8.08 0.04
C GLY A 133 -7.10 -8.84 -1.17
N ILE A 134 -5.84 -8.65 -1.55
CA ILE A 134 -5.19 -9.41 -2.62
C ILE A 134 -5.03 -10.89 -2.25
N ILE A 135 -4.62 -11.18 -1.01
CA ILE A 135 -4.48 -12.57 -0.56
C ILE A 135 -5.83 -13.29 -0.64
N TYR A 136 -6.92 -12.65 -0.24
CA TYR A 136 -8.26 -13.21 -0.37
C TYR A 136 -8.77 -13.31 -1.82
N ALA A 137 -8.35 -12.40 -2.69
CA ALA A 137 -8.68 -12.46 -4.11
C ALA A 137 -7.96 -13.61 -4.85
N THR A 138 -6.95 -14.22 -4.21
CA THR A 138 -6.19 -15.32 -4.78
C THR A 138 -6.96 -16.64 -4.60
N PRO A 139 -7.32 -17.36 -5.69
CA PRO A 139 -8.09 -18.58 -5.56
C PRO A 139 -7.31 -19.69 -4.84
N ALA A 140 -7.90 -20.29 -3.81
CA ALA A 140 -7.30 -21.39 -3.04
C ALA A 140 -7.21 -22.71 -3.83
N SER A 141 -7.97 -22.84 -4.92
CA SER A 141 -8.19 -24.09 -5.64
C SER A 141 -7.20 -24.34 -6.78
N PHE A 142 -5.93 -24.57 -6.46
CA PHE A 142 -4.98 -25.20 -7.40
C PHE A 142 -4.46 -26.57 -6.93
N SER A 143 -4.79 -27.00 -5.70
CA SER A 143 -4.27 -28.25 -5.14
C SER A 143 -5.23 -29.45 -5.24
N THR A 144 -6.53 -29.27 -5.50
CA THR A 144 -7.53 -30.34 -5.35
C THR A 144 -8.25 -30.76 -6.65
N THR A 145 -8.46 -29.85 -7.61
CA THR A 145 -9.26 -30.15 -8.81
C THR A 145 -8.58 -31.11 -9.78
N SER A 146 -7.25 -31.10 -9.84
CA SER A 146 -6.48 -32.04 -10.67
C SER A 146 -6.64 -33.50 -10.19
N LYS A 147 -6.81 -33.72 -8.88
CA LYS A 147 -6.96 -35.08 -8.32
C LYS A 147 -8.35 -35.66 -8.58
N LYS A 148 -9.41 -34.84 -8.57
CA LYS A 148 -10.78 -35.32 -8.82
C LYS A 148 -11.05 -35.63 -10.29
N ARG A 149 -10.47 -34.89 -11.25
CA ARG A 149 -10.62 -35.18 -12.69
C ARG A 149 -9.84 -36.42 -13.15
N ARG A 150 -8.70 -36.72 -12.51
CA ARG A 150 -7.93 -37.94 -12.81
C ARG A 150 -8.61 -39.21 -12.29
N ALA A 151 -9.22 -39.15 -11.10
CA ALA A 151 -9.94 -40.28 -10.52
C ALA A 151 -11.18 -40.69 -11.33
N SER A 152 -11.87 -39.75 -11.98
CA SER A 152 -12.98 -40.08 -12.87
C SER A 152 -12.53 -40.61 -14.24
N HIS A 153 -11.36 -40.21 -14.74
CA HIS A 153 -10.88 -40.65 -16.06
C HIS A 153 -10.11 -41.99 -16.01
N GLU A 154 -9.54 -42.37 -14.86
CA GLU A 154 -8.96 -43.71 -14.64
C GLU A 154 -10.04 -44.80 -14.50
N LEU A 155 -11.28 -44.44 -14.16
CA LEU A 155 -12.37 -45.41 -14.07
C LEU A 155 -12.96 -45.80 -15.45
N GLU A 156 -12.68 -45.04 -16.50
CA GLU A 156 -13.33 -45.21 -17.82
C GLU A 156 -12.40 -45.78 -18.90
N SER A 157 -11.10 -45.96 -18.63
CA SER A 157 -10.12 -46.47 -19.62
C SER A 157 -9.55 -47.87 -19.35
N GLN A 158 -10.25 -48.72 -18.59
CA GLN A 158 -9.98 -50.17 -18.62
C GLN A 158 -10.68 -50.80 -19.83
N SER A 159 -10.15 -50.53 -21.03
CA SER A 159 -10.34 -51.40 -22.19
C SER A 159 -9.00 -52.03 -22.56
N PRO A 160 -8.89 -53.37 -22.61
CA PRO A 160 -7.62 -54.05 -22.82
C PRO A 160 -7.39 -54.25 -24.32
N THR A 161 -6.43 -53.55 -24.94
CA THR A 161 -5.62 -54.15 -26.03
C THR A 161 -4.50 -53.25 -26.55
N THR A 162 -3.41 -53.93 -26.94
CA THR A 162 -2.27 -53.53 -27.78
C THR A 162 -1.05 -52.88 -27.12
N LEU A 163 0.03 -53.68 -27.10
CA LEU A 163 1.41 -53.34 -26.78
C LEU A 163 2.02 -52.45 -27.87
N THR A 164 2.35 -51.20 -27.54
CA THR A 164 3.44 -50.47 -28.22
C THR A 164 4.32 -49.79 -27.17
N ASN A 165 5.61 -49.80 -27.44
CA ASN A 165 6.70 -49.76 -26.47
C ASN A 165 7.37 -48.37 -26.42
N ASP A 166 6.63 -47.35 -25.95
CA ASP A 166 7.10 -45.95 -25.85
C ASP A 166 6.93 -45.37 -24.42
N LYS A 167 7.33 -46.13 -23.40
CA LYS A 167 6.95 -45.86 -21.98
C LYS A 167 7.88 -44.94 -21.16
N ASN A 168 8.98 -44.42 -21.71
CA ASN A 168 10.03 -43.84 -20.84
C ASN A 168 10.16 -42.31 -20.84
N VAL A 169 9.60 -41.56 -21.80
CA VAL A 169 9.79 -40.10 -21.86
C VAL A 169 8.75 -39.32 -21.02
N GLY A 170 7.58 -39.91 -20.72
CA GLY A 170 6.51 -39.24 -19.97
C GLY A 170 6.59 -39.31 -18.43
N ARG A 171 7.56 -40.03 -17.86
CA ARG A 171 7.57 -40.35 -16.42
C ARG A 171 8.26 -39.30 -15.54
N LEU A 172 9.12 -38.45 -16.11
CA LEU A 172 9.88 -37.46 -15.33
C LEU A 172 9.11 -36.15 -15.12
N SER A 173 8.27 -35.75 -16.08
CA SER A 173 7.41 -34.56 -15.99
C SER A 173 6.24 -34.74 -15.02
N SER A 174 5.90 -35.98 -14.63
CA SER A 174 4.86 -36.23 -13.62
C SER A 174 5.37 -36.19 -12.17
N LEU A 175 6.68 -36.03 -11.95
CA LEU A 175 7.29 -36.06 -10.62
C LEU A 175 7.38 -34.68 -9.96
N MET A 176 7.28 -33.60 -10.74
CA MET A 176 7.08 -32.25 -10.20
C MET A 176 5.59 -31.98 -10.00
N GLY A 177 5.05 -32.54 -8.91
CA GLY A 177 3.68 -32.22 -8.49
C GLY A 177 3.50 -30.70 -8.29
N PRO A 178 2.28 -30.16 -8.49
CA PRO A 178 2.00 -28.75 -8.35
C PRO A 178 2.46 -28.25 -6.98
N LYS A 179 3.33 -27.24 -6.98
CA LYS A 179 3.88 -26.63 -5.77
C LYS A 179 2.72 -26.10 -4.93
N ARG A 180 2.48 -26.73 -3.76
CA ARG A 180 1.46 -26.24 -2.82
C ARG A 180 1.91 -24.86 -2.32
N VAL A 181 1.17 -23.83 -2.68
CA VAL A 181 1.36 -22.50 -2.10
C VAL A 181 0.62 -22.46 -0.77
N TYR A 182 1.33 -22.06 0.28
CA TYR A 182 0.75 -21.86 1.60
C TYR A 182 -0.03 -20.55 1.63
N LEU A 183 -1.33 -20.61 1.90
CA LEU A 183 -2.15 -19.44 2.18
C LEU A 183 -2.46 -19.42 3.69
N PRO A 184 -2.31 -18.28 4.39
CA PRO A 184 -2.67 -18.18 5.79
C PRO A 184 -4.16 -18.44 6.00
N THR A 185 -4.52 -18.85 7.22
CA THR A 185 -5.92 -19.02 7.58
C THR A 185 -6.64 -17.66 7.56
N PRO A 186 -7.94 -17.60 7.26
CA PRO A 186 -8.70 -16.35 7.25
C PRO A 186 -8.62 -15.57 8.57
N MET A 187 -8.59 -16.28 9.70
CA MET A 187 -8.43 -15.66 11.02
C MET A 187 -7.05 -15.00 11.19
N ALA A 188 -5.98 -15.64 10.70
CA ALA A 188 -4.64 -15.05 10.75
C ALA A 188 -4.55 -13.78 9.89
N LEU A 189 -5.21 -13.76 8.72
CA LEU A 189 -5.29 -12.57 7.87
C LEU A 189 -6.06 -11.42 8.54
N ASN A 190 -7.19 -11.72 9.17
CA ASN A 190 -7.96 -10.74 9.93
C ASN A 190 -7.15 -10.16 11.10
N LEU A 191 -6.46 -11.02 11.85
CA LEU A 191 -5.62 -10.59 12.97
C LEU A 191 -4.45 -9.72 12.49
N THR A 192 -3.84 -10.10 11.37
CA THR A 192 -2.79 -9.30 10.72
C THR A 192 -3.33 -7.93 10.32
N LEU A 193 -4.49 -7.88 9.66
CA LEU A 193 -5.12 -6.62 9.26
C LEU A 193 -5.43 -5.72 10.46
N MET A 194 -6.05 -6.28 11.51
CA MET A 194 -6.34 -5.54 12.73
C MET A 194 -5.07 -5.08 13.43
N GLY A 195 -4.03 -5.91 13.49
CA GLY A 195 -2.74 -5.55 14.07
C GLY A 195 -2.09 -4.37 13.34
N LEU A 196 -2.09 -4.39 12.00
CA LEU A 196 -1.52 -3.31 11.18
C LEU A 196 -2.24 -1.96 11.33
N ILE A 197 -3.49 -1.96 11.81
CA ILE A 197 -4.29 -0.74 12.01
C ILE A 197 -4.27 -0.31 13.48
N LEU A 198 -4.61 -1.22 14.39
CA LEU A 198 -4.76 -0.91 15.80
C LEU A 198 -3.43 -0.69 16.51
N LEU A 199 -2.37 -1.41 16.12
CA LEU A 199 -1.07 -1.23 16.75
C LEU A 199 -0.55 0.20 16.56
N PRO A 200 -0.39 0.75 15.33
CA PRO A 200 0.02 2.15 15.17
C PRO A 200 -0.97 3.13 15.80
N LEU A 201 -2.29 2.88 15.66
CA LEU A 201 -3.30 3.77 16.23
C LEU A 201 -3.17 3.88 17.74
N ILE A 202 -2.95 2.78 18.46
CA ILE A 202 -2.88 2.80 19.91
C ILE A 202 -1.50 3.26 20.36
N SER A 203 -0.42 2.65 19.84
CA SER A 203 0.93 2.96 20.31
C SER A 203 1.32 4.41 20.02
N ASN A 204 1.05 4.90 18.81
CA ASN A 204 1.58 6.20 18.39
C ASN A 204 0.71 7.34 18.90
N GLN A 205 -0.60 7.17 19.03
CA GLN A 205 -1.44 8.20 19.67
C GLN A 205 -1.13 8.34 21.16
N ILE A 206 -0.82 7.23 21.86
CA ILE A 206 -0.36 7.30 23.24
C ILE A 206 0.97 8.06 23.33
N LEU A 207 1.95 7.70 22.48
CA LEU A 207 3.26 8.37 22.47
C LEU A 207 3.16 9.84 22.06
N ALA A 208 2.37 10.18 21.05
CA ALA A 208 2.13 11.55 20.59
C ALA A 208 1.46 12.40 21.68
N SER A 209 0.47 11.84 22.38
CA SER A 209 -0.18 12.48 23.53
C SER A 209 0.81 12.83 24.63
N PHE A 210 1.63 11.85 25.04
CA PHE A 210 2.64 12.08 26.07
C PHE A 210 3.74 13.03 25.60
N ALA A 211 4.15 12.94 24.33
CA ALA A 211 5.16 13.83 23.76
C ALA A 211 4.69 15.28 23.82
N GLY A 212 3.49 15.58 23.33
CA GLY A 212 3.00 16.96 23.37
C GLY A 212 2.74 17.46 24.79
N GLN A 213 2.32 16.61 25.73
CA GLN A 213 2.25 16.99 27.15
C GLN A 213 3.64 17.30 27.76
N ALA A 214 4.67 16.54 27.39
CA ALA A 214 6.04 16.81 27.83
C ALA A 214 6.54 18.16 27.28
N PHE A 215 6.24 18.45 26.01
CA PHE A 215 6.52 19.74 25.39
C PHE A 215 5.80 20.89 26.11
N ASP A 216 4.50 20.74 26.40
CA ASP A 216 3.70 21.76 27.10
C ASP A 216 4.20 22.03 28.54
N ARG A 217 4.93 21.07 29.15
CA ARG A 217 5.59 21.23 30.47
C ARG A 217 7.01 21.82 30.39
N GLY A 218 7.56 22.01 29.20
CA GLY A 218 8.95 22.41 28.99
C GLY A 218 9.97 21.28 29.22
N ASP A 219 9.54 20.02 29.31
CA ASP A 219 10.44 18.86 29.41
C ASP A 219 10.85 18.39 28.01
N PHE A 220 11.80 19.12 27.42
CA PHE A 220 12.24 18.88 26.04
C PHE A 220 13.02 17.57 25.87
N ASP A 221 13.67 17.06 26.92
CA ASP A 221 14.40 15.79 26.84
C ASP A 221 13.43 14.61 26.79
N LEU A 222 12.39 14.62 27.62
CA LEU A 222 11.32 13.63 27.54
C LEU A 222 10.56 13.73 26.22
N TYR A 223 10.23 14.94 25.77
CA TYR A 223 9.60 15.15 24.46
C TYR A 223 10.41 14.52 23.32
N ASN A 224 11.71 14.83 23.24
CA ASN A 224 12.58 14.28 22.20
C ASN A 224 12.65 12.74 22.27
N SER A 225 12.74 12.18 23.48
CA SER A 225 12.78 10.73 23.68
C SER A 225 11.48 10.05 23.23
N LEU A 226 10.33 10.65 23.53
CA LEU A 226 9.01 10.14 23.12
C LEU A 226 8.79 10.24 21.61
N ILE A 227 9.21 11.34 20.98
CA ILE A 227 9.16 11.49 19.52
C ILE A 227 10.08 10.47 18.83
N ALA A 228 11.29 10.27 19.34
CA ALA A 228 12.21 9.24 18.83
C ALA A 228 11.60 7.84 18.96
N ALA A 229 10.99 7.52 20.11
CA ALA A 229 10.29 6.25 20.31
C ALA A 229 9.12 6.09 19.33
N MET A 230 8.30 7.12 19.13
CA MET A 230 7.17 7.12 18.20
C MET A 230 7.61 6.81 16.77
N TYR A 231 8.66 7.49 16.28
CA TYR A 231 9.17 7.23 14.93
C TYR A 231 9.95 5.91 14.82
N GLY A 232 10.55 5.42 15.91
CA GLY A 232 11.08 4.07 16.00
C GLY A 232 9.99 3.01 15.84
N VAL A 233 8.83 3.20 16.49
CA VAL A 233 7.66 2.33 16.35
C VAL A 233 7.12 2.37 14.91
N TRP A 234 7.00 3.55 14.31
CA TRP A 234 6.61 3.66 12.89
C TRP A 234 7.57 2.92 11.96
N SER A 235 8.88 3.09 12.15
CA SER A 235 9.89 2.39 11.35
C SER A 235 9.72 0.86 11.47
N PHE A 236 9.50 0.36 12.69
CA PHE A 236 9.24 -1.05 12.93
C PHE A 236 7.98 -1.54 12.20
N ILE A 237 6.86 -0.81 12.31
CA ILE A 237 5.59 -1.17 11.65
C ILE A 237 5.75 -1.21 10.14
N VAL A 238 6.40 -0.20 9.57
CA VAL A 238 6.67 -0.14 8.12
C VAL A 238 7.59 -1.29 7.70
N GLY A 239 8.57 -1.67 8.53
CA GLY A 239 9.39 -2.86 8.32
C GLY A 239 8.57 -4.16 8.30
N VAL A 240 7.60 -4.32 9.20
CA VAL A 240 6.67 -5.46 9.20
C VAL A 240 5.84 -5.48 7.91
N ILE A 241 5.26 -4.33 7.52
CA ILE A 241 4.50 -4.21 6.26
C ILE A 241 5.36 -4.63 5.07
N PHE A 242 6.61 -4.13 4.98
CA PHE A 242 7.54 -4.48 3.92
C PHE A 242 7.80 -6.00 3.83
N VAL A 243 8.08 -6.65 4.96
CA VAL A 243 8.28 -8.11 5.01
C VAL A 243 7.05 -8.86 4.53
N LEU A 244 5.86 -8.44 4.96
CA LEU A 244 4.59 -9.05 4.54
C LEU A 244 4.34 -8.87 3.04
N TYR A 245 4.63 -7.69 2.48
CA TYR A 245 4.52 -7.42 1.05
C TYR A 245 5.49 -8.29 0.22
N ILE A 246 6.74 -8.45 0.66
CA ILE A 246 7.67 -9.36 -0.03
C ILE A 246 7.16 -10.80 0.04
N PHE A 247 6.76 -11.25 1.23
CA PHE A 247 6.36 -12.63 1.45
C PHE A 247 5.10 -12.99 0.64
N PHE A 248 4.02 -12.25 0.82
CA PHE A 248 2.75 -12.51 0.14
C PHE A 248 2.75 -12.05 -1.31
N GLY A 249 3.46 -10.97 -1.63
CA GLY A 249 3.61 -10.50 -3.02
C GLY A 249 4.30 -11.55 -3.89
N LYS A 250 5.37 -12.19 -3.39
CA LYS A 250 6.04 -13.29 -4.13
C LYS A 250 5.12 -14.49 -4.33
N GLN A 251 4.34 -14.87 -3.32
CA GLN A 251 3.39 -15.97 -3.42
C GLN A 251 2.29 -15.68 -4.45
N LEU A 252 1.72 -14.48 -4.41
CA LEU A 252 0.72 -14.02 -5.37
C LEU A 252 1.26 -14.08 -6.80
N LEU A 253 2.42 -13.48 -7.05
CA LEU A 253 3.01 -13.44 -8.39
C LEU A 253 3.29 -14.86 -8.91
N THR A 254 3.71 -15.77 -8.04
CA THR A 254 3.90 -17.18 -8.40
C THR A 254 2.59 -17.81 -8.84
N ILE A 255 1.50 -17.63 -8.08
CA ILE A 255 0.18 -18.19 -8.41
C ILE A 255 -0.34 -17.62 -9.74
N ILE A 256 -0.24 -16.31 -9.94
CA ILE A 256 -0.72 -15.69 -11.17
C ILE A 256 0.10 -16.16 -12.37
N SER A 257 1.43 -16.28 -12.23
CA SER A 257 2.29 -16.78 -13.31
C SER A 257 1.94 -18.21 -13.73
N SER A 258 1.69 -19.12 -12.77
CA SER A 258 1.27 -20.49 -13.10
C SER A 258 -0.11 -20.54 -13.77
N ASN A 259 -1.01 -19.63 -13.42
CA ASN A 259 -2.33 -19.54 -14.06
C ASN A 259 -2.23 -19.04 -15.49
N MET A 260 -1.38 -18.04 -15.72
CA MET A 260 -1.10 -17.54 -17.05
C MET A 260 -0.49 -18.62 -17.96
N GLU A 261 0.44 -19.42 -17.45
CA GLU A 261 1.00 -20.57 -18.20
C GLU A 261 -0.07 -21.59 -18.57
N THR A 262 -0.94 -21.94 -17.61
CA THR A 262 -2.04 -22.89 -17.85
C THR A 262 -3.03 -22.40 -18.91
N ILE A 263 -3.40 -21.12 -18.88
CA ILE A 263 -4.30 -20.53 -19.87
C ILE A 263 -3.59 -20.42 -21.23
N ASN A 264 -2.32 -20.02 -21.26
CA ASN A 264 -1.54 -19.95 -22.49
C ASN A 264 -1.43 -21.30 -23.19
N ASP A 265 -1.23 -22.39 -22.42
CA ASP A 265 -1.24 -23.76 -22.93
C ASP A 265 -2.60 -24.15 -23.51
N SER A 266 -3.70 -23.73 -22.88
CA SER A 266 -5.05 -24.01 -23.39
C SER A 266 -5.32 -23.26 -24.69
N VAL A 267 -4.91 -22.00 -24.80
CA VAL A 267 -5.02 -21.19 -26.03
C VAL A 267 -4.21 -21.81 -27.16
N GLY A 268 -2.98 -22.25 -26.88
CA GLY A 268 -2.13 -22.92 -27.88
C GLY A 268 -2.73 -24.22 -28.41
N ARG A 269 -3.35 -25.03 -27.54
CA ARG A 269 -4.03 -26.28 -27.96
C ARG A 269 -5.30 -25.99 -28.77
N VAL A 270 -6.11 -25.01 -28.36
CA VAL A 270 -7.34 -24.63 -29.10
C VAL A 270 -6.98 -24.08 -30.49
N SER A 271 -5.93 -23.27 -30.59
CA SER A 271 -5.43 -22.78 -31.88
C SER A 271 -5.06 -23.90 -32.85
N SER A 272 -4.50 -25.01 -32.35
CA SER A 272 -4.19 -26.19 -33.18
C SER A 272 -5.41 -27.00 -33.62
N ARG A 273 -6.56 -26.84 -32.94
CA ARG A 273 -7.79 -27.59 -33.19
C ARG A 273 -8.77 -26.70 -33.98
N ILE A 274 -8.42 -26.51 -35.25
CA ILE A 274 -9.16 -25.76 -36.28
C ILE A 274 -10.65 -26.13 -36.21
N GLY A 275 -11.52 -25.22 -35.73
CA GLY A 275 -12.96 -25.46 -35.74
C GLY A 275 -13.86 -24.43 -35.06
N ASN A 276 -13.49 -23.88 -33.89
CA ASN A 276 -14.34 -22.94 -33.15
C ASN A 276 -13.63 -21.60 -32.88
N SER A 277 -13.90 -20.60 -33.74
CA SER A 277 -13.35 -19.24 -33.61
C SER A 277 -13.83 -18.51 -32.33
N SER A 278 -15.06 -18.74 -31.89
CA SER A 278 -15.65 -18.05 -30.73
C SER A 278 -14.96 -18.40 -29.40
N GLU A 279 -14.67 -19.67 -29.13
CA GLU A 279 -14.03 -20.10 -27.88
C GLU A 279 -12.57 -19.62 -27.80
N TYR A 280 -11.91 -19.51 -28.96
CA TYR A 280 -10.56 -18.96 -29.05
C TYR A 280 -10.53 -17.48 -28.67
N GLU A 281 -11.44 -16.66 -29.23
CA GLU A 281 -11.51 -15.22 -28.93
C GLU A 281 -11.74 -14.93 -27.44
N ASP A 282 -12.63 -15.69 -26.79
CA ASP A 282 -12.93 -15.49 -25.36
C ASP A 282 -11.72 -15.83 -24.48
N ASN A 283 -11.02 -16.94 -24.76
CA ASN A 283 -9.81 -17.32 -24.02
C ASN A 283 -8.67 -16.31 -24.22
N GLU A 284 -8.52 -15.77 -25.43
CA GLU A 284 -7.54 -14.72 -25.71
C GLU A 284 -7.85 -13.43 -24.95
N ARG A 285 -9.12 -13.00 -24.93
CA ARG A 285 -9.56 -11.83 -24.13
C ARG A 285 -9.31 -12.02 -22.64
N GLN A 286 -9.58 -13.22 -22.10
CA GLN A 286 -9.29 -13.53 -20.70
C GLN A 286 -7.79 -13.51 -20.41
N LEU A 287 -6.97 -14.09 -21.29
CA LEU A 287 -5.51 -14.09 -21.16
C LEU A 287 -4.93 -12.68 -21.17
N ASN A 288 -5.40 -11.82 -22.09
CA ASN A 288 -4.96 -10.43 -22.17
C ASN A 288 -5.38 -9.62 -20.94
N THR A 289 -6.60 -9.82 -20.45
CA THR A 289 -7.08 -9.20 -19.20
C THR A 289 -6.24 -9.65 -17.99
N LEU A 290 -5.90 -10.94 -17.92
CA LEU A 290 -5.07 -11.49 -16.85
C LEU A 290 -3.62 -10.98 -16.92
N LYS A 291 -3.03 -10.91 -18.12
CA LYS A 291 -1.69 -10.33 -18.37
C LYS A 291 -1.62 -8.89 -17.90
N SER A 292 -2.61 -8.07 -18.28
CA SER A 292 -2.72 -6.68 -17.82
C SER A 292 -2.81 -6.63 -16.30
N THR A 293 -3.74 -7.36 -15.70
CA THR A 293 -3.93 -7.39 -14.23
C THR A 293 -2.65 -7.81 -13.50
N TYR A 294 -1.95 -8.83 -13.99
CA TYR A 294 -0.67 -9.28 -13.46
C TYR A 294 0.40 -8.19 -13.49
N GLN A 295 0.55 -7.51 -14.63
CA GLN A 295 1.51 -6.40 -14.75
C GLN A 295 1.19 -5.26 -13.79
N ARG A 296 -0.11 -4.93 -13.62
CA ARG A 296 -0.56 -3.90 -12.67
C ARG A 296 -0.25 -4.29 -11.23
N MET A 297 -0.62 -5.51 -10.81
CA MET A 297 -0.33 -6.02 -9.47
C MET A 297 1.18 -6.07 -9.20
N ARG A 298 1.97 -6.54 -10.17
CA ARG A 298 3.43 -6.55 -10.06
C ARG A 298 4.00 -5.15 -9.88
N ALA A 299 3.53 -4.17 -10.64
CA ALA A 299 3.99 -2.79 -10.53
C ALA A 299 3.67 -2.21 -9.14
N ILE A 300 2.45 -2.44 -8.63
CA ILE A 300 2.04 -1.96 -7.31
C ILE A 300 2.85 -2.66 -6.21
N LEU A 301 3.07 -3.97 -6.29
CA LEU A 301 3.89 -4.70 -5.33
C LEU A 301 5.34 -4.21 -5.30
N ILE A 302 5.92 -3.90 -6.46
CA ILE A 302 7.27 -3.33 -6.54
C ILE A 302 7.29 -1.93 -5.94
N LEU A 303 6.31 -1.08 -6.29
CA LEU A 303 6.22 0.30 -5.80
C LEU A 303 6.02 0.35 -4.27
N CYS A 304 5.00 -0.35 -3.75
CA CYS A 304 4.77 -0.44 -2.31
C CYS A 304 5.97 -1.10 -1.61
N GLY A 305 6.50 -2.17 -2.19
CA GLY A 305 7.65 -2.90 -1.65
C GLY A 305 8.93 -2.06 -1.59
N SER A 306 9.18 -1.15 -2.53
CA SER A 306 10.36 -0.27 -2.48
C SER A 306 10.13 1.00 -1.65
N LEU A 307 8.92 1.56 -1.67
CA LEU A 307 8.57 2.76 -0.93
C LEU A 307 8.55 2.53 0.58
N SER A 308 8.02 1.38 1.03
CA SER A 308 7.96 1.04 2.46
C SER A 308 9.35 1.10 3.15
N PRO A 309 10.39 0.37 2.73
CA PRO A 309 11.68 0.39 3.43
C PRO A 309 12.34 1.78 3.36
N LEU A 310 12.18 2.53 2.26
CA LEU A 310 12.69 3.89 2.17
C LEU A 310 12.02 4.81 3.20
N MET A 311 10.70 4.74 3.32
CA MET A 311 9.94 5.48 4.34
C MET A 311 10.34 5.05 5.76
N GLY A 312 10.46 3.74 6.00
CA GLY A 312 10.86 3.20 7.30
C GLY A 312 12.27 3.63 7.72
N LEU A 313 13.21 3.67 6.77
CA LEU A 313 14.56 4.19 6.99
C LEU A 313 14.56 5.69 7.24
N MET A 314 13.77 6.46 6.50
CA MET A 314 13.63 7.91 6.72
C MET A 314 13.06 8.20 8.11
N MET A 315 12.03 7.46 8.55
CA MET A 315 11.45 7.57 9.88
C MET A 315 12.47 7.24 10.98
N LEU A 316 13.27 6.18 10.79
CA LEU A 316 14.34 5.81 11.72
C LEU A 316 15.44 6.86 11.78
N PHE A 317 15.84 7.38 10.62
CA PHE A 317 16.85 8.43 10.52
C PHE A 317 16.37 9.70 11.22
N PHE A 318 15.10 10.08 11.02
CA PHE A 318 14.49 11.20 11.74
C PHE A 318 14.43 10.92 13.25
N ALA A 319 14.08 9.71 13.69
CA ALA A 319 14.06 9.33 15.10
C ALA A 319 15.41 9.53 15.79
N ILE A 320 16.50 9.14 15.12
CA ILE A 320 17.87 9.20 15.66
C ILE A 320 18.45 10.62 15.57
N PHE A 321 18.28 11.28 14.42
CA PHE A 321 18.97 12.53 14.09
C PHE A 321 18.06 13.77 14.18
N ARG A 322 16.88 13.68 14.82
CA ARG A 322 15.90 14.77 14.89
C ARG A 322 16.53 16.11 15.27
N ARG A 323 17.33 16.14 16.34
CA ARG A 323 17.96 17.37 16.85
C ARG A 323 18.93 17.97 15.82
N GLN A 324 19.76 17.14 15.19
CA GLN A 324 20.71 17.60 14.17
C GLN A 324 19.99 18.10 12.91
N ILE A 325 18.87 17.46 12.55
CA ILE A 325 18.06 17.87 11.41
C ILE A 325 17.42 19.23 11.69
N LEU A 326 16.75 19.39 12.84
CA LEU A 326 16.07 20.65 13.20
C LEU A 326 17.03 21.82 13.47
N ASN A 327 18.27 21.55 13.86
CA ASN A 327 19.31 22.58 14.03
C ASN A 327 19.99 22.99 12.71
N SER A 328 19.65 22.34 11.58
CA SER A 328 20.21 22.64 10.28
C SER A 328 19.11 23.01 9.30
N THR A 329 19.09 24.27 8.86
CA THR A 329 18.11 24.79 7.90
C THR A 329 18.04 23.92 6.65
N VAL A 330 19.19 23.59 6.06
CA VAL A 330 19.27 22.77 4.83
C VAL A 330 18.74 21.36 5.06
N ALA A 331 19.09 20.73 6.18
CA ALA A 331 18.60 19.39 6.49
C ALA A 331 17.09 19.41 6.73
N SER A 332 16.57 20.41 7.46
CA SER A 332 15.15 20.56 7.73
C SER A 332 14.33 20.85 6.49
N GLU A 333 14.80 21.72 5.59
CA GLU A 333 14.15 21.97 4.29
C GLU A 333 14.12 20.69 3.44
N ALA A 334 15.24 19.99 3.32
CA ALA A 334 15.29 18.73 2.57
C ALA A 334 14.35 17.67 3.17
N PHE A 335 14.38 17.48 4.50
CA PHE A 335 13.53 16.49 5.17
C PHE A 335 12.06 16.85 5.09
N SER A 336 11.67 18.11 5.27
CA SER A 336 10.28 18.54 5.15
C SER A 336 9.75 18.40 3.73
N LEU A 337 10.56 18.72 2.71
CA LEU A 337 10.20 18.49 1.31
C LEU A 337 9.97 17.01 1.02
N ILE A 338 10.87 16.13 1.47
CA ILE A 338 10.73 14.67 1.29
C ILE A 338 9.56 14.13 2.13
N TRP A 339 9.33 14.68 3.32
CA TRP A 339 8.25 14.25 4.20
C TRP A 339 6.86 14.56 3.63
N ILE A 340 6.71 15.74 3.01
CA ILE A 340 5.44 16.22 2.48
C ILE A 340 5.25 15.80 1.01
N HIS A 341 6.33 15.68 0.21
CA HIS A 341 6.24 15.40 -1.23
C HIS A 341 7.04 14.18 -1.70
N GLY A 342 7.64 13.40 -0.80
CA GLY A 342 8.53 12.30 -1.17
C GLY A 342 7.88 11.25 -2.07
N ALA A 343 6.59 10.96 -1.85
CA ALA A 343 5.87 10.02 -2.68
C ALA A 343 5.69 10.53 -4.14
N ARG A 344 5.46 11.84 -4.31
CA ARG A 344 5.42 12.48 -5.63
C ARG A 344 6.78 12.40 -6.33
N LEU A 345 7.87 12.73 -5.62
CA LEU A 345 9.22 12.72 -6.17
C LEU A 345 9.64 11.33 -6.68
N LEU A 346 9.33 10.28 -5.93
CA LEU A 346 9.69 8.90 -6.31
C LEU A 346 8.94 8.42 -7.56
N PHE A 347 7.71 8.88 -7.75
CA PHE A 347 6.94 8.56 -8.95
C PHE A 347 7.50 9.26 -10.19
N ASP A 348 7.87 10.53 -10.08
CA ASP A 348 8.45 11.26 -11.21
C ASP A 348 9.74 10.58 -11.67
N LEU A 349 10.57 10.12 -10.72
CA LEU A 349 11.75 9.30 -11.01
C LEU A 349 11.42 7.96 -11.67
N TYR A 350 10.40 7.25 -11.18
CA TYR A 350 9.96 5.98 -11.78
C TYR A 350 9.41 6.16 -13.20
N SER A 351 8.63 7.23 -13.42
CA SER A 351 8.05 7.56 -14.72
C SER A 351 9.13 7.90 -15.74
N LEU A 352 10.17 8.63 -15.33
CA LEU A 352 11.33 8.92 -16.16
C LEU A 352 12.09 7.63 -16.56
N GLN A 353 12.29 6.72 -15.60
CA GLN A 353 12.96 5.44 -15.87
C GLN A 353 12.18 4.58 -16.89
N LYS A 354 10.85 4.54 -16.79
CA LYS A 354 10.01 3.74 -17.70
C LYS A 354 9.94 4.33 -19.11
N GLY A 355 9.92 5.66 -19.24
CA GLY A 355 9.96 6.35 -20.53
C GLY A 355 11.22 6.04 -21.35
N SER A 356 12.34 5.76 -20.69
CA SER A 356 13.61 5.41 -21.35
C SER A 356 13.67 3.97 -21.88
N LEU A 357 12.81 3.06 -21.41
CA LEU A 357 12.98 1.61 -21.65
C LEU A 357 12.12 1.04 -22.78
N ASN A 358 11.10 1.73 -23.28
CA ASN A 358 10.27 1.18 -24.36
C ASN A 358 9.51 2.24 -25.21
N PRO A 359 10.17 2.87 -26.20
CA PRO A 359 9.54 3.91 -27.03
C PRO A 359 8.45 3.39 -27.99
N GLN A 360 8.43 2.09 -28.34
CA GLN A 360 7.50 1.53 -29.33
C GLN A 360 6.16 1.02 -28.75
N GLY A 361 5.97 1.05 -27.43
CA GLY A 361 4.75 0.55 -26.78
C GLY A 361 3.70 1.59 -26.40
N SER A 362 3.86 2.87 -26.79
CA SER A 362 3.16 4.01 -26.15
C SER A 362 1.63 4.07 -26.36
N GLU A 363 1.10 3.45 -27.42
CA GLU A 363 -0.35 3.54 -27.74
C GLU A 363 -1.23 2.62 -26.88
N MET A 364 -0.73 1.45 -26.45
CA MET A 364 -1.53 0.49 -25.68
C MET A 364 -1.75 0.91 -24.21
N TRP A 365 -1.03 1.93 -23.72
CA TRP A 365 -1.09 2.39 -22.33
C TRP A 365 -2.03 3.57 -22.10
N SER A 366 -2.71 4.10 -23.12
CA SER A 366 -3.58 5.29 -22.98
C SER A 366 -4.80 5.02 -22.09
N ASN A 367 -5.49 3.88 -22.28
CA ASN A 367 -6.67 3.51 -21.49
C ASN A 367 -6.36 2.81 -20.15
N GLU A 368 -5.13 2.34 -19.95
CA GLU A 368 -4.72 1.65 -18.71
C GLU A 368 -4.28 2.59 -17.59
N ARG A 369 -4.05 3.88 -17.90
CA ARG A 369 -3.57 4.88 -16.94
C ARG A 369 -4.57 5.10 -15.81
N SER A 370 -5.88 5.14 -16.06
CA SER A 370 -6.84 5.69 -15.08
C SER A 370 -6.83 4.99 -13.71
N GLY A 371 -6.74 3.66 -13.66
CA GLY A 371 -6.78 2.92 -12.38
C GLY A 371 -5.44 2.89 -11.64
N LEU A 372 -4.34 2.75 -12.36
CA LEU A 372 -2.98 2.72 -11.81
C LEU A 372 -2.52 4.13 -11.41
N LEU A 373 -2.83 5.12 -12.25
CA LEU A 373 -2.61 6.53 -11.98
C LEU A 373 -3.38 6.93 -10.73
N VAL A 374 -4.63 6.49 -10.53
CA VAL A 374 -5.35 6.76 -9.28
C VAL A 374 -4.65 6.14 -8.08
N ILE A 375 -4.37 4.84 -8.08
CA ILE A 375 -3.73 4.18 -6.92
C ILE A 375 -2.37 4.83 -6.62
N MET A 376 -1.61 5.17 -7.67
CA MET A 376 -0.34 5.88 -7.57
C MET A 376 -0.54 7.30 -7.03
N LEU A 377 -1.40 8.11 -7.63
CA LEU A 377 -1.75 9.47 -7.18
C LEU A 377 -2.26 9.49 -5.73
N VAL A 378 -2.97 8.45 -5.32
CA VAL A 378 -3.52 8.25 -3.99
C VAL A 378 -2.47 7.80 -2.98
N THR A 379 -1.42 7.08 -3.39
CA THR A 379 -0.19 6.89 -2.59
C THR A 379 0.75 8.12 -2.59
N MET A 380 0.55 9.07 -3.51
CA MET A 380 1.46 10.21 -3.79
C MET A 380 1.11 11.50 -3.04
N GLY A 381 0.16 11.42 -2.11
CA GLY A 381 -0.32 12.51 -1.27
C GLY A 381 0.67 13.08 -0.29
#